data_AF-A0A9D9NB15-F1
#
_entry.id   AF-A0A9D9NB15-F1
#
_cell.length_a   1.000
_cell.length_b   1.000
_cell.length_c   1.000
_cell.angle_alpha   90.00
_cell.angle_beta   90.00
_cell.angle_gamma   90.00
#
_symmetry.space_group_name_H-M   'P 1'
#
loop_
_entity.id
_entity.type
_entity.pdbx_description
1 polymer ?
#
loop_
_entity_poly.entity_id
_entity_poly.type
_entity_poly.pdbx_seq_one_letter_code
_entity_poly.pdbx_strand_id
1 'polypeptide(L)'
;MKKLCMSLRLSAAMAIGMALSGCVPDGPALEQEFRDSGQICFSVKGKVIHRYDPLLWQSVTGLNSCEFTVCDDNMSDFYTLRCSGVPREEGETFKCDATWSTYSDIKRKKYLEFKVVKADRTSGVVWLWCSSAMIGAAVMTAE
;
A
#
# COMPACT_ATOMS: atom_id res chain seq x y z
N MET A 1 -1.43 -51.91 -44.21
CA MET A 1 -0.71 -50.63 -44.45
C MET A 1 -1.60 -49.49 -43.96
N LYS A 2 -1.05 -48.60 -43.11
CA LYS A 2 -1.40 -47.17 -42.83
C LYS A 2 -2.90 -46.81 -42.60
N LYS A 3 -3.35 -46.61 -41.35
CA LYS A 3 -3.34 -45.38 -40.50
C LYS A 3 -4.39 -44.30 -40.87
N LEU A 4 -5.25 -43.96 -39.89
CA LEU A 4 -5.67 -42.63 -39.35
C LEU A 4 -7.13 -42.74 -38.84
N CYS A 5 -7.42 -42.86 -37.54
CA CYS A 5 -7.36 -41.87 -36.44
C CYS A 5 -8.40 -40.73 -36.56
N MET A 6 -9.48 -40.79 -35.75
CA MET A 6 -10.17 -39.59 -35.27
C MET A 6 -10.96 -39.85 -33.98
N SER A 7 -10.38 -39.34 -32.89
CA SER A 7 -10.90 -38.90 -31.58
C SER A 7 -12.42 -38.79 -31.36
N LEU A 8 -12.91 -39.25 -30.21
CA LEU A 8 -13.91 -38.49 -29.44
C LEU A 8 -13.90 -38.77 -27.92
N ARG A 9 -13.16 -37.90 -27.23
CA ARG A 9 -13.42 -37.18 -25.95
C ARG A 9 -13.77 -37.94 -24.65
N LEU A 10 -12.80 -37.84 -23.73
CA LEU A 10 -12.88 -37.85 -22.26
C LEU A 10 -14.06 -37.02 -21.71
N SER A 11 -14.73 -37.54 -20.68
CA SER A 11 -15.47 -36.76 -19.69
C SER A 11 -14.98 -37.14 -18.30
N ALA A 12 -14.08 -36.34 -17.74
CA ALA A 12 -13.70 -36.41 -16.33
C ALA A 12 -14.22 -35.14 -15.65
N ALA A 13 -15.33 -35.28 -14.93
CA ALA A 13 -15.85 -34.23 -14.06
C ALA A 13 -15.00 -34.20 -12.79
N MET A 14 -14.15 -33.18 -12.64
CA MET A 14 -13.42 -32.91 -11.40
C MET A 14 -14.05 -31.69 -10.74
N ALA A 15 -14.95 -31.93 -9.79
CA ALA A 15 -15.44 -30.90 -8.89
C ALA A 15 -14.37 -30.64 -7.84
N ILE A 16 -13.58 -29.57 -8.03
CA ILE A 16 -12.67 -29.05 -7.01
C ILE A 16 -13.48 -28.12 -6.11
N GLY A 17 -13.86 -28.61 -4.93
CA GLY A 17 -14.37 -27.79 -3.85
C GLY A 17 -13.25 -26.91 -3.30
N MET A 18 -13.19 -25.65 -3.71
CA MET A 18 -12.33 -24.64 -3.11
C MET A 18 -12.91 -24.23 -1.76
N ALA A 19 -12.35 -24.77 -0.68
CA ALA A 19 -12.47 -24.20 0.65
C ALA A 19 -11.66 -22.88 0.68
N LEU A 20 -12.35 -21.75 0.54
CA LEU A 20 -11.78 -20.43 0.81
C LEU A 20 -11.64 -20.24 2.33
N SER A 21 -10.63 -20.86 2.94
CA SER A 21 -10.13 -20.37 4.23
C SER A 21 -9.36 -19.08 3.94
N GLY A 22 -10.01 -17.94 4.12
CA GLY A 22 -9.35 -16.64 4.09
C GLY A 22 -8.40 -16.53 5.28
N CYS A 23 -7.19 -17.06 5.16
CA CYS A 23 -6.10 -16.69 6.04
C CYS A 23 -5.85 -15.20 5.80
N VAL A 24 -6.13 -14.37 6.81
CA VAL A 24 -5.63 -12.99 6.81
C VAL A 24 -4.10 -13.12 6.73
N PRO A 25 -3.45 -12.58 5.69
CA PRO A 25 -2.01 -12.71 5.56
C PRO A 25 -1.33 -12.09 6.79
N ASP A 26 -0.32 -12.78 7.32
CA ASP A 26 0.38 -12.32 8.52
C ASP A 26 1.05 -10.96 8.26
N GLY A 27 1.15 -10.13 9.31
CA GLY A 27 1.70 -8.78 9.23
C GLY A 27 3.04 -8.65 8.49
N PRO A 28 4.03 -9.54 8.72
CA PRO A 28 5.30 -9.51 7.98
C PRO A 28 5.16 -9.79 6.48
N ALA A 29 4.23 -10.66 6.07
CA ALA A 29 4.00 -10.95 4.66
C ALA A 29 3.40 -9.74 3.94
N LEU A 30 2.47 -9.04 4.60
CA LEU A 30 1.88 -7.80 4.07
C LEU A 30 2.90 -6.65 4.01
N GLU A 31 3.79 -6.55 4.99
CA GLU A 31 4.89 -5.58 4.96
C GLU A 31 5.79 -5.81 3.74
N GLN A 32 6.18 -7.07 3.52
CA GLN A 32 7.04 -7.46 2.41
C GLN A 32 6.36 -7.18 1.07
N GLU A 33 5.09 -7.54 0.90
CA GLU A 33 4.31 -7.24 -0.31
C GLU A 33 4.22 -5.74 -0.57
N PHE A 34 3.92 -4.94 0.46
CA PHE A 34 3.86 -3.49 0.35
C PHE A 34 5.21 -2.90 -0.08
N ARG A 35 6.31 -3.34 0.55
CA ARG A 35 7.69 -2.92 0.24
C ARG A 35 8.08 -3.27 -1.20
N ASP A 36 7.82 -4.50 -1.61
CA ASP A 36 8.26 -5.04 -2.91
C ASP A 36 7.42 -4.49 -4.07
N SER A 37 6.16 -4.10 -3.81
CA SER A 37 5.30 -3.49 -4.83
C SER A 37 5.95 -2.25 -5.46
N GLY A 38 6.73 -1.49 -4.68
CA GLY A 38 7.30 -0.20 -5.09
C GLY A 38 6.26 0.85 -5.48
N GLN A 39 4.99 0.62 -5.17
CA GLN A 39 3.90 1.51 -5.56
C GLN A 39 3.77 2.65 -4.55
N ILE A 40 3.53 3.87 -5.04
CA ILE A 40 3.13 4.97 -4.18
C ILE A 40 1.65 4.78 -3.85
N CYS A 41 1.35 4.28 -2.65
CA CYS A 41 -0.01 3.97 -2.25
C CYS A 41 -0.20 4.06 -0.73
N PHE A 42 -1.47 4.14 -0.33
CA PHE A 42 -1.92 3.97 1.04
C PHE A 42 -2.72 2.68 1.16
N SER A 43 -2.33 1.80 2.07
CA SER A 43 -2.93 0.49 2.28
C SER A 43 -3.27 0.26 3.74
N VAL A 44 -4.35 -0.48 3.98
CA VAL A 44 -4.81 -0.87 5.32
C VAL A 44 -5.13 -2.36 5.30
N LYS A 45 -4.43 -3.13 6.14
CA LYS A 45 -4.55 -4.60 6.25
C LYS A 45 -4.43 -5.30 4.90
N GLY A 46 -3.42 -4.90 4.12
CA GLY A 46 -3.16 -5.45 2.78
C GLY A 46 -4.06 -4.94 1.67
N LYS A 47 -5.15 -4.22 1.98
CA LYS A 47 -6.00 -3.61 0.96
C LYS A 47 -5.48 -2.22 0.60
N VAL A 48 -5.13 -2.01 -0.68
CA VAL A 48 -4.85 -0.67 -1.21
C VAL A 48 -6.14 0.15 -1.18
N ILE A 49 -6.11 1.27 -0.47
CA ILE A 49 -7.21 2.24 -0.39
C ILE A 49 -7.02 3.31 -1.45
N HIS A 50 -5.81 3.85 -1.54
CA HIS A 50 -5.44 4.92 -2.46
C HIS A 50 -4.18 4.53 -3.22
N ARG A 51 -4.21 4.71 -4.54
CA ARG A 51 -3.08 4.45 -5.43
C ARG A 51 -2.75 5.74 -6.17
N TYR A 52 -1.50 6.17 -6.05
CA TYR A 52 -1.03 7.39 -6.72
C TYR A 52 -1.07 7.21 -8.24
N ASP A 53 -1.70 8.17 -8.92
CA ASP A 53 -1.63 8.32 -10.37
C ASP A 53 -0.93 9.65 -10.68
N PRO A 54 0.26 9.65 -11.30
CA PRO A 54 1.02 10.87 -11.56
C PRO A 54 0.31 11.88 -12.47
N LEU A 55 -0.76 11.49 -13.18
CA LEU A 55 -1.53 12.39 -14.04
C LEU A 55 -2.65 13.10 -13.29
N LEU A 56 -3.09 12.57 -12.14
CA LEU A 56 -4.30 13.01 -11.44
C LEU A 56 -4.06 13.30 -9.96
N TRP A 57 -2.88 12.95 -9.45
CA TRP A 57 -2.53 13.05 -8.04
C TRP A 57 -1.31 13.93 -7.85
N GLN A 58 -1.29 14.58 -6.69
CA GLN A 58 -0.25 15.48 -6.25
C GLN A 58 0.24 15.05 -4.87
N SER A 59 1.50 15.38 -4.57
CA SER A 59 2.07 15.24 -3.24
C SER A 59 2.44 16.61 -2.69
N VAL A 60 2.06 16.87 -1.45
CA VAL A 60 2.34 18.11 -0.73
C VAL A 60 3.11 17.78 0.53
N THR A 61 4.27 18.42 0.70
CA THR A 61 5.18 18.14 1.81
C THR A 61 5.46 19.41 2.60
N GLY A 62 5.05 19.41 3.86
CA GLY A 62 5.38 20.45 4.83
C GLY A 62 6.53 20.00 5.73
N LEU A 63 7.77 20.34 5.38
CA LEU A 63 8.95 19.92 6.15
C LEU A 63 8.94 20.45 7.60
N ASN A 64 8.47 21.69 7.80
CA ASN A 64 8.37 22.29 9.15
C ASN A 64 7.29 21.63 10.01
N SER A 65 6.18 21.22 9.40
CA SER A 65 5.07 20.54 10.09
C SER A 65 5.24 19.02 10.14
N CYS A 66 6.23 18.47 9.43
CA CYS A 66 6.41 17.04 9.18
C CYS A 66 5.11 16.39 8.69
N GLU A 67 4.40 17.09 7.80
CA GLU A 67 3.13 16.66 7.23
C GLU A 67 3.30 16.35 5.74
N PHE A 68 2.85 15.16 5.35
CA PHE A 68 3.01 14.60 4.02
C PHE A 68 1.63 14.19 3.53
N THR A 69 1.11 14.90 2.53
CA THR A 69 -0.21 14.66 1.96
C THR A 69 -0.07 14.20 0.53
N VAL A 70 -0.86 13.19 0.16
CA VAL A 70 -1.02 12.75 -1.22
C VAL A 70 -2.50 12.75 -1.52
N CYS A 71 -2.90 13.47 -2.58
CA CYS A 71 -4.29 13.66 -2.93
C CYS A 71 -4.51 13.72 -4.43
N ASP A 72 -5.73 13.47 -4.88
CA ASP A 72 -6.15 13.77 -6.25
C ASP A 72 -6.31 15.29 -6.48
N ASP A 73 -6.44 15.70 -7.74
CA ASP A 73 -6.58 17.11 -8.14
C ASP A 73 -7.84 17.79 -7.56
N ASN A 74 -8.87 17.01 -7.24
CA ASN A 74 -10.11 17.50 -6.65
C ASN A 74 -10.07 17.54 -5.11
N MET A 75 -8.99 17.03 -4.50
CA MET A 75 -8.87 16.77 -3.06
C MET A 75 -10.01 15.90 -2.49
N SER A 76 -10.70 15.13 -3.32
CA SER A 76 -11.73 14.17 -2.89
C SER A 76 -11.10 12.93 -2.29
N ASP A 77 -10.05 12.43 -2.93
CA ASP A 77 -9.31 11.26 -2.47
C ASP A 77 -7.93 11.66 -1.96
N PHE A 78 -7.64 11.33 -0.70
CA PHE A 78 -6.39 11.73 -0.08
C PHE A 78 -5.97 10.82 1.07
N TYR A 79 -4.68 10.88 1.39
CA TYR A 79 -4.15 10.48 2.67
C TYR A 79 -3.05 11.44 3.12
N THR A 80 -2.96 11.63 4.43
CA THR A 80 -1.99 12.49 5.09
C THR A 80 -1.33 11.72 6.22
N LEU A 81 0.00 11.76 6.26
CA LEU A 81 0.78 11.43 7.44
C LEU A 81 1.37 12.68 8.07
N ARG A 82 1.14 12.83 9.36
CA ARG A 82 1.85 13.82 10.18
C ARG A 82 2.76 13.09 11.14
N CYS A 83 4.06 13.21 10.97
CA CYS A 83 5.06 12.47 11.73
C CYS A 83 5.79 13.35 12.75
N SER A 84 6.46 12.73 13.71
CA SER A 84 7.31 13.41 14.70
C SER A 84 8.63 13.94 14.14
N GLY A 85 8.93 13.64 12.87
CA GLY A 85 10.11 14.05 12.13
C GLY A 85 9.93 13.75 10.65
N VAL A 86 10.91 14.16 9.83
CA VAL A 86 10.92 13.87 8.40
C VAL A 86 11.56 12.48 8.19
N PRO A 87 10.82 11.49 7.67
CA PRO A 87 11.38 10.17 7.40
C PRO A 87 12.29 10.23 6.18
N ARG A 88 13.46 9.57 6.22
CA ARG A 88 14.45 9.65 5.14
C ARG A 88 15.16 8.34 4.88
N GLU A 89 15.50 7.60 5.94
CA GLU A 89 16.37 6.44 5.85
C GLU A 89 15.67 5.16 6.29
N GLU A 90 15.99 4.06 5.61
CA GLU A 90 15.47 2.74 5.98
C GLU A 90 15.83 2.38 7.41
N GLY A 91 14.86 1.85 8.14
CA GLY A 91 15.02 1.49 9.55
C GLY A 91 14.62 2.59 10.54
N GLU A 92 14.53 3.85 10.13
CA GLU A 92 14.04 4.92 10.99
C GLU A 92 12.59 4.67 11.43
N THR A 93 12.25 5.13 12.63
CA THR A 93 10.92 4.94 13.22
C THR A 93 10.37 6.26 13.75
N PHE A 94 9.10 6.52 13.47
CA PHE A 94 8.43 7.77 13.79
C PHE A 94 7.05 7.53 14.40
N LYS A 95 6.65 8.42 15.30
CA LYS A 95 5.25 8.50 15.72
C LYS A 95 4.51 9.37 14.72
N CYS A 96 3.50 8.81 14.07
CA CYS A 96 2.69 9.52 13.09
C CYS A 96 1.19 9.40 13.37
N ASP A 97 0.47 10.43 12.96
CA ASP A 97 -0.97 10.40 12.80
C ASP A 97 -1.29 10.20 11.32
N ALA A 98 -2.21 9.28 11.01
CA ALA A 98 -2.67 8.99 9.66
C ALA A 98 -4.12 9.45 9.50
N THR A 99 -4.39 10.25 8.47
CA THR A 99 -5.74 10.63 8.04
C THR A 99 -5.93 10.21 6.59
N TRP A 100 -7.08 9.66 6.22
CA TRP A 100 -7.35 9.32 4.82
C TRP A 100 -8.84 9.39 4.50
N SER A 101 -9.17 9.73 3.26
CA SER A 101 -10.53 9.63 2.75
C SER A 101 -10.92 8.18 2.48
N THR A 102 -12.21 7.94 2.51
CA THR A 102 -12.87 6.75 1.97
C THR A 102 -14.05 7.25 1.15
N TYR A 103 -14.70 6.36 0.41
CA TYR A 103 -15.86 6.72 -0.43
C TYR A 103 -16.93 7.58 0.27
N SER A 104 -17.12 7.42 1.59
CA SER A 104 -18.20 8.11 2.32
C SER A 104 -17.76 8.87 3.57
N ASP A 105 -16.48 8.83 3.94
CA ASP A 105 -16.03 9.32 5.26
C ASP A 105 -14.52 9.59 5.30
N ILE A 106 -14.06 10.35 6.29
CA ILE A 106 -12.63 10.57 6.58
C ILE A 106 -12.26 9.78 7.82
N LYS A 107 -11.29 8.87 7.69
CA LYS A 107 -10.76 8.08 8.81
C LYS A 107 -9.49 8.71 9.36
N ARG A 108 -9.31 8.57 10.67
CA ARG A 108 -8.15 9.10 11.41
C ARG A 108 -7.66 8.06 12.41
N LYS A 109 -6.35 7.87 12.47
CA LYS A 109 -5.66 7.10 13.53
C LYS A 109 -4.48 7.92 14.03
N LYS A 110 -4.28 7.92 15.35
CA LYS A 110 -3.24 8.70 16.01
C LYS A 110 -2.22 7.83 16.71
N TYR A 111 -1.05 8.40 16.95
CA TYR A 111 0.04 7.78 17.72
C TYR A 111 0.48 6.42 17.16
N LEU A 112 0.47 6.28 15.84
CA LEU A 112 0.94 5.09 15.15
C LEU A 112 2.46 5.13 15.07
N GLU A 113 3.10 3.99 15.33
CA GLU A 113 4.54 3.84 15.12
C GLU A 113 4.78 3.32 13.71
N PHE A 114 5.36 4.16 12.86
CA PHE A 114 5.72 3.82 11.49
C PHE A 114 7.23 3.64 11.38
N LYS A 115 7.65 2.55 10.74
CA LYS A 115 9.04 2.30 10.36
C LYS A 115 9.22 2.57 8.86
N VAL A 116 10.32 3.19 8.47
CA VAL A 116 10.72 3.28 7.07
C VAL A 116 11.20 1.91 6.60
N VAL A 117 10.47 1.30 5.68
CA VAL A 117 10.74 -0.05 5.15
C VAL A 117 11.43 -0.03 3.80
N LYS A 118 11.38 1.10 3.10
CA LYS A 118 12.10 1.36 1.85
C LYS A 118 12.26 2.87 1.67
N ALA A 119 13.39 3.31 1.14
CA ALA A 119 13.61 4.70 0.74
C ALA A 119 14.29 4.76 -0.63
N ASP A 120 13.72 5.54 -1.54
CA ASP A 120 14.34 5.83 -2.85
C ASP A 120 14.82 7.27 -2.87
N ARG A 121 16.14 7.43 -2.80
CA ARG A 121 16.79 8.75 -2.79
C ARG A 121 16.72 9.48 -4.13
N THR A 122 16.44 8.79 -5.24
CA THR A 122 16.38 9.44 -6.57
C THR A 122 15.00 10.03 -6.84
N SER A 123 13.94 9.39 -6.33
CA SER A 123 12.57 9.91 -6.45
C SER A 123 12.10 10.70 -5.22
N GLY A 124 12.83 10.64 -4.11
CA GLY A 124 12.42 11.21 -2.83
C GLY A 124 11.25 10.47 -2.18
N VAL A 125 10.91 9.26 -2.66
CA VAL A 125 9.80 8.47 -2.12
C VAL A 125 10.27 7.63 -0.95
N VAL A 126 9.47 7.64 0.12
CA VAL A 126 9.72 6.86 1.33
C VAL A 126 8.49 6.01 1.65
N TRP A 127 8.70 4.72 1.87
CA TRP A 127 7.65 3.76 2.24
C TRP A 127 7.71 3.50 3.74
N LEU A 128 6.60 3.76 4.40
CA LEU A 128 6.42 3.65 5.84
C LEU A 128 5.42 2.53 6.14
N TRP A 129 5.74 1.70 7.12
CA TRP A 129 4.87 0.62 7.58
C TRP A 129 4.61 0.70 9.08
N CYS A 130 3.35 0.57 9.47
CA CYS A 130 2.92 0.44 10.86
C CYS A 130 2.40 -0.98 11.10
N SER A 131 3.20 -1.82 11.76
CA SER A 131 2.87 -3.24 11.96
C SER A 131 1.65 -3.46 12.85
N SER A 132 1.46 -2.64 13.89
CA SER A 132 0.32 -2.78 14.83
C SER A 132 -1.02 -2.49 14.17
N ALA A 133 -1.06 -1.54 13.24
CA ALA A 133 -2.26 -1.17 12.49
C ALA A 133 -2.36 -1.84 11.12
N MET A 134 -1.30 -2.52 10.68
CA MET A 134 -1.09 -3.03 9.31
C MET A 134 -1.36 -1.96 8.26
N ILE A 135 -0.75 -0.78 8.43
CA ILE A 135 -0.90 0.35 7.50
C ILE A 135 0.41 0.57 6.76
N GLY A 136 0.33 0.58 5.43
CA GLY A 136 1.43 0.99 4.56
C GLY A 136 1.13 2.34 3.94
N ALA A 137 2.09 3.25 3.95
CA ALA A 137 1.98 4.54 3.30
C ALA A 137 3.27 4.93 2.61
N ALA A 138 3.19 5.29 1.34
CA ALA A 138 4.30 5.88 0.60
C ALA A 138 4.11 7.39 0.53
N VAL A 139 5.15 8.17 0.83
CA VAL A 139 5.10 9.63 0.78
C VAL A 139 6.33 10.19 0.10
N MET A 140 6.23 11.40 -0.45
CA MET A 140 7.38 12.11 -1.00
C MET A 140 7.96 13.03 0.05
N THR A 141 9.24 12.88 0.34
CA THR A 141 10.02 13.77 1.20
C THR A 141 10.89 14.61 0.27
N ALA A 142 10.65 15.92 0.22
CA ALA A 142 11.49 16.81 -0.59
C ALA A 142 12.96 16.66 -0.19
N GLU A 143 13.85 16.58 -1.18
CA GLU A 143 15.32 16.50 -1.01
C GLU A 143 15.89 17.70 -0.23
#